data_AF-A0A1G9ZET1-F1
#
_entry.id   AF-A0A1G9ZET1-F1
#
_cell.length_a   1.000
_cell.length_b   1.000
_cell.length_c   1.000
_cell.angle_alpha   90.00
_cell.angle_beta   90.00
_cell.angle_gamma   90.00
#
_symmetry.space_group_name_H-M   'P 1'
#
loop_
_entity.id
_entity.type
_entity.pdbx_description
1 polymer ?
#
loop_
_entity_poly.entity_id
_entity_poly.type
_entity_poly.pdbx_seq_one_letter_code
_entity_poly.pdbx_strand_id
1 'polypeptide(L)'
;MNVILLLLSFLSPYFSASPQKEPVAAWLYPQPPVVQSFEHSVNVSPYIGSFNSLAGVSLYMPLEELLQVKGSPLEVTPDPWQGCQEYHYADMSAGICEGAVLYVHVTPAEARQYGLYLNDQRIEPHKNNLAQILGTPDFVAEDGDVYMRGSTALKIYRNSQSGEWDGIDLFDGNSS
;
A
#
# COMPACT_ATOMS: atom_id res chain seq x y z
N MET A 1 -7.25 60.43 -3.97
CA MET A 1 -7.76 60.11 -5.31
C MET A 1 -7.17 58.75 -5.67
N ASN A 2 -7.69 57.66 -5.08
CA ASN A 2 -8.80 56.80 -5.57
C ASN A 2 -8.40 56.18 -6.93
N VAL A 3 -8.31 54.87 -7.14
CA VAL A 3 -9.31 53.77 -6.97
C VAL A 3 -8.51 52.43 -6.95
N ILE A 4 -8.44 51.64 -5.88
CA ILE A 4 -9.35 50.54 -5.44
C ILE A 4 -9.47 49.34 -6.43
N LEU A 5 -8.89 48.22 -6.00
CA LEU A 5 -9.34 46.81 -6.05
C LEU A 5 -10.57 46.46 -6.90
N LEU A 6 -10.45 45.42 -7.73
CA LEU A 6 -11.50 44.51 -8.24
C LEU A 6 -10.75 43.37 -8.97
N LEU A 7 -10.73 42.12 -8.50
CA LEU A 7 -11.79 41.13 -8.69
C LEU A 7 -11.56 39.93 -7.72
N LEU A 8 -12.16 39.99 -6.54
CA LEU A 8 -12.52 38.81 -5.73
C LEU A 8 -14.03 38.71 -5.81
N SER A 9 -14.55 37.85 -6.68
CA SER A 9 -15.99 37.72 -6.86
C SER A 9 -16.35 36.28 -7.21
N PHE A 10 -16.26 35.37 -6.24
CA PHE A 10 -17.11 34.19 -6.16
C PHE A 10 -17.07 33.67 -4.73
N LEU A 11 -17.87 34.24 -3.84
CA LEU A 11 -18.33 33.57 -2.62
C LEU A 11 -19.59 34.29 -2.08
N SER A 12 -20.72 33.55 -2.19
CA SER A 12 -21.91 33.59 -1.32
C SER A 12 -22.95 34.70 -1.57
N PRO A 13 -24.22 34.56 -1.09
CA PRO A 13 -24.96 33.40 -0.55
C PRO A 13 -26.37 33.24 -1.17
N TYR A 14 -26.95 32.02 -1.14
CA TYR A 14 -28.43 31.90 -1.12
C TYR A 14 -28.83 30.77 -0.17
N PHE A 15 -28.78 31.05 1.12
CA PHE A 15 -29.66 30.40 2.09
C PHE A 15 -31.07 30.97 1.88
N SER A 16 -31.90 30.27 1.10
CA SER A 16 -33.34 30.52 1.12
C SER A 16 -33.91 29.86 2.36
N ALA A 17 -34.15 30.65 3.40
CA ALA A 17 -35.07 30.30 4.46
C ALA A 17 -36.46 30.12 3.83
N SER A 18 -36.92 28.88 3.75
CA SER A 18 -38.29 28.59 3.32
C SER A 18 -39.27 29.05 4.40
N PRO A 19 -40.32 29.81 4.07
CA PRO A 19 -41.36 30.14 5.04
C PRO A 19 -42.14 28.86 5.39
N GLN A 20 -42.12 28.47 6.66
CA GLN A 20 -43.02 27.46 7.20
C GLN A 20 -44.46 27.90 6.93
N LYS A 21 -45.12 27.23 5.99
CA LYS A 21 -46.58 27.12 5.98
C LYS A 21 -46.96 26.14 7.08
N GLU A 22 -47.71 26.59 8.06
CA GLU A 22 -48.58 25.70 8.81
C GLU A 22 -49.56 25.02 7.83
N PRO A 23 -49.84 23.73 8.05
CA PRO A 23 -51.21 23.29 7.94
C PRO A 23 -51.69 22.70 9.25
N VAL A 24 -52.82 23.22 9.69
CA VAL A 24 -53.64 22.71 10.78
C VAL A 24 -54.14 21.30 10.45
N ALA A 25 -53.99 20.41 11.42
CA ALA A 25 -54.70 19.17 11.70
C ALA A 25 -54.71 18.04 10.64
N ALA A 26 -53.85 17.05 10.85
CA ALA A 26 -54.04 15.68 10.38
C ALA A 26 -53.97 14.70 11.58
N TRP A 27 -55.16 14.35 12.07
CA TRP A 27 -55.59 13.07 12.64
C TRP A 27 -54.52 11.97 12.87
N LEU A 28 -54.36 11.60 14.14
CA LEU A 28 -54.11 10.26 14.72
C LEU A 28 -53.68 9.13 13.76
N TYR A 29 -52.38 8.96 13.53
CA TYR A 29 -51.77 7.64 13.26
C TYR A 29 -50.30 7.63 13.71
N PRO A 30 -49.85 6.73 14.60
CA PRO A 30 -48.43 6.53 14.84
C PRO A 30 -47.82 5.85 13.61
N GLN A 31 -47.00 6.58 12.86
CA GLN A 31 -46.15 5.98 11.83
C GLN A 31 -45.01 5.22 12.53
N PRO A 32 -44.77 3.94 12.21
CA PRO A 32 -43.59 3.26 12.73
C PRO A 32 -42.35 3.96 12.17
N PRO A 33 -41.27 4.12 12.96
CA PRO A 33 -40.02 4.61 12.42
C PRO A 33 -39.54 3.61 11.37
N VAL A 34 -39.49 4.05 10.11
CA VAL A 34 -38.76 3.34 9.06
C VAL A 34 -37.29 3.45 9.42
N VAL A 35 -36.79 2.44 10.13
CA VAL A 35 -35.35 2.29 10.36
C VAL A 35 -34.77 1.82 9.03
N GLN A 36 -34.16 2.72 8.27
CA GLN A 36 -33.27 2.35 7.18
C GLN A 36 -32.02 1.72 7.79
N SER A 37 -32.05 0.40 7.96
CA SER A 37 -30.84 -0.39 8.19
C SER A 37 -30.06 -0.42 6.89
N PHE A 38 -29.14 0.52 6.72
CA PHE A 38 -28.04 0.32 5.77
C PHE A 38 -27.14 -0.76 6.38
N GLU A 39 -27.44 -2.02 6.10
CA GLU A 39 -26.43 -3.07 6.21
C GLU A 39 -25.42 -2.85 5.09
N HIS A 40 -24.51 -1.90 5.30
CA HIS A 40 -23.29 -1.84 4.54
C HIS A 40 -22.43 -2.99 5.04
N SER A 41 -22.69 -4.19 4.52
CA SER A 41 -21.76 -5.30 4.68
C SER A 41 -20.47 -4.87 3.99
N VAL A 42 -19.55 -4.27 4.75
CA VAL A 42 -18.18 -4.10 4.29
C VAL A 42 -17.70 -5.51 4.03
N ASN A 43 -17.63 -5.90 2.76
CA ASN A 43 -17.01 -7.14 2.37
C ASN A 43 -15.51 -6.92 2.57
N VAL A 44 -15.07 -7.08 3.81
CA VAL A 44 -13.66 -6.98 4.19
C VAL A 44 -13.00 -8.16 3.51
N SER A 45 -12.28 -7.88 2.43
CA SER A 45 -11.43 -8.88 1.80
C SER A 45 -10.56 -9.53 2.89
N PRO A 46 -10.50 -10.87 2.97
CA PRO A 46 -9.63 -11.54 3.94
C PRO A 46 -8.14 -11.34 3.59
N TYR A 47 -7.83 -10.78 2.42
CA TYR A 47 -6.48 -10.58 1.93
C TYR A 47 -5.90 -9.24 2.32
N ILE A 48 -4.57 -9.18 2.40
CA ILE A 48 -3.84 -7.92 2.55
C ILE A 48 -4.23 -6.96 1.41
N GLY A 49 -4.81 -5.82 1.77
CA GLY A 49 -5.41 -4.86 0.84
C GLY A 49 -4.46 -3.80 0.27
N SER A 50 -3.27 -3.63 0.85
CA SER A 50 -2.22 -2.72 0.39
C SER A 50 -0.85 -3.32 0.64
N PHE A 51 0.19 -2.89 -0.07
CA PHE A 51 1.57 -3.27 0.20
C PHE A 51 2.36 -2.01 0.58
N ASN A 52 2.45 -1.74 1.87
CA ASN A 52 3.03 -0.52 2.41
C ASN A 52 4.52 -0.69 2.72
N SER A 53 4.91 -1.85 3.27
CA SER A 53 6.30 -2.12 3.67
C SER A 53 6.67 -3.60 3.61
N LEU A 54 7.94 -3.87 3.36
CA LEU A 54 8.55 -5.20 3.40
C LEU A 54 9.79 -5.13 4.31
N ALA A 55 9.92 -6.07 5.24
CA ALA A 55 11.00 -6.06 6.25
C ALA A 55 11.13 -4.70 6.99
N GLY A 56 9.99 -4.04 7.23
CA GLY A 56 9.90 -2.75 7.92
C GLY A 56 10.28 -1.53 7.08
N VAL A 57 10.57 -1.69 5.78
CA VAL A 57 10.96 -0.61 4.88
C VAL A 57 9.89 -0.39 3.82
N SER A 58 9.51 0.88 3.62
CA SER A 58 8.51 1.31 2.64
C SER A 58 9.16 1.82 1.36
N LEU A 59 8.44 1.73 0.25
CA LEU A 59 8.84 2.40 -0.98
C LEU A 59 8.83 3.91 -0.80
N TYR A 60 9.73 4.58 -1.53
CA TYR A 60 10.03 6.00 -1.50
C TYR A 60 10.47 6.56 -0.15
N MET A 61 10.81 5.68 0.82
CA MET A 61 11.50 6.09 2.03
C MET A 61 12.82 6.79 1.64
N PRO A 62 13.08 8.03 2.08
CA PRO A 62 14.33 8.71 1.83
C PRO A 62 15.51 7.93 2.41
N LEU A 63 16.67 8.00 1.76
CA LEU A 63 17.89 7.33 2.23
C LEU A 63 18.22 7.70 3.68
N GLU A 64 18.08 8.97 4.05
CA GLU A 64 18.37 9.43 5.42
C GLU A 64 17.43 8.78 6.44
N GLU A 65 16.16 8.57 6.08
CA GLU A 65 15.19 7.87 6.94
C GLU A 65 15.51 6.38 7.03
N LEU A 66 15.87 5.75 5.90
CA LEU A 66 16.30 4.35 5.90
C LEU A 66 17.48 4.12 6.85
N LEU A 67 18.49 5.00 6.80
CA LEU A 67 19.66 4.92 7.68
C LEU A 67 19.31 5.16 9.15
N GLN A 68 18.27 5.96 9.45
CA GLN A 68 17.76 6.12 10.81
C GLN A 68 17.04 4.88 11.32
N VAL A 69 16.24 4.24 10.46
CA VAL A 69 15.43 3.05 10.80
C VAL A 69 16.29 1.80 10.90
N LYS A 70 17.19 1.58 9.95
CA LYS A 70 17.98 0.33 9.81
C LYS A 70 19.39 0.44 10.37
N GLY A 71 19.90 1.66 10.57
CA GLY A 71 21.30 1.90 10.89
C GLY A 71 22.19 1.87 9.65
N SER A 72 23.49 1.63 9.86
CA SER A 72 24.44 1.52 8.74
C SER A 72 24.27 0.18 8.00
N PRO A 73 24.31 0.18 6.65
CA PRO A 73 24.30 -1.06 5.88
C PRO A 73 25.58 -1.87 6.14
N LEU A 74 25.48 -3.18 5.93
CA LEU A 74 26.63 -4.09 5.94
C LEU A 74 27.49 -3.89 4.69
N GLU A 75 26.84 -3.61 3.56
CA GLU A 75 27.47 -3.43 2.26
C GLU A 75 26.63 -2.50 1.38
N VAL A 76 27.28 -1.77 0.48
CA VAL A 76 26.61 -0.97 -0.56
C VAL A 76 27.23 -1.33 -1.91
N THR A 77 26.41 -1.81 -2.84
CA THR A 77 26.84 -2.22 -4.19
C THR A 77 26.09 -1.44 -5.26
N PRO A 78 26.69 -1.15 -6.43
CA PRO A 78 25.95 -0.59 -7.55
C PRO A 78 24.93 -1.59 -8.09
N ASP A 79 23.72 -1.12 -8.38
CA ASP A 79 22.72 -1.86 -9.15
C ASP A 79 23.13 -1.82 -10.64
N PRO A 80 23.36 -2.98 -11.28
CA PRO A 80 23.83 -3.04 -12.66
C PRO A 80 22.78 -2.62 -13.71
N TRP A 81 21.51 -2.48 -13.34
CA TRP A 81 20.41 -2.21 -14.28
C TRP A 81 19.92 -0.76 -14.25
N GLN A 82 19.89 -0.13 -13.07
CA GLN A 82 19.15 1.13 -12.89
C GLN A 82 20.02 2.32 -12.51
N GLY A 83 21.36 2.14 -12.39
CA GLY A 83 22.24 3.20 -11.88
C GLY A 83 21.98 3.54 -10.41
N CYS A 84 21.27 2.66 -9.71
CA CYS A 84 20.94 2.76 -8.30
C CYS A 84 22.08 2.18 -7.45
N GLN A 85 21.96 2.35 -6.14
CA GLN A 85 22.82 1.69 -5.15
C GLN A 85 21.97 0.75 -4.33
N GLU A 86 22.39 -0.49 -4.18
CA GLU A 86 21.76 -1.48 -3.32
C GLU A 86 22.43 -1.48 -1.95
N TYR A 87 21.64 -1.22 -0.92
CA TYR A 87 22.06 -1.19 0.48
C TYR A 87 21.67 -2.52 1.12
N HIS A 88 22.67 -3.30 1.52
CA HIS A 88 22.49 -4.62 2.09
C HIS A 88 22.48 -4.54 3.62
N TYR A 89 21.43 -5.07 4.22
CA TYR A 89 21.28 -5.24 5.66
C TYR A 89 21.23 -6.72 6.00
N ALA A 90 21.23 -7.05 7.29
CA ALA A 90 21.25 -8.44 7.70
C ALA A 90 19.96 -9.21 7.32
N ASP A 91 18.85 -8.50 7.15
CA ASP A 91 17.50 -9.05 6.98
C ASP A 91 16.82 -8.68 5.66
N MET A 92 17.45 -7.84 4.84
CA MET A 92 16.91 -7.34 3.56
C MET A 92 17.96 -6.54 2.78
N SER A 93 17.70 -6.33 1.50
CA SER A 93 18.39 -5.33 0.67
C SER A 93 17.41 -4.28 0.17
N ALA A 94 17.88 -3.04 0.01
CA ALA A 94 17.08 -1.93 -0.51
C ALA A 94 17.77 -1.25 -1.69
N GLY A 95 17.09 -1.17 -2.83
CA GLY A 95 17.55 -0.41 -3.98
C GLY A 95 17.24 1.07 -3.83
N ILE A 96 18.27 1.90 -3.85
CA ILE A 96 18.18 3.36 -3.70
C ILE A 96 18.46 4.06 -5.02
N CYS A 97 17.46 4.72 -5.57
CA CYS A 97 17.56 5.53 -6.78
C CYS A 97 17.13 6.95 -6.46
N GLU A 98 17.85 7.95 -6.97
CA GLU A 98 17.54 9.37 -6.75
C GLU A 98 17.35 9.74 -5.25
N GLY A 99 18.01 9.02 -4.34
CA GLY A 99 17.95 9.26 -2.90
C GLY A 99 16.76 8.62 -2.16
N ALA A 100 15.98 7.74 -2.81
CA ALA A 100 14.85 7.05 -2.17
C ALA A 100 14.80 5.55 -2.48
N VAL A 101 14.17 4.78 -1.60
CA VAL A 101 13.94 3.34 -1.78
C VAL A 101 12.98 3.09 -2.94
N LEU A 102 13.39 2.35 -3.96
CA LEU A 102 12.55 1.96 -5.10
C LEU A 102 12.19 0.47 -5.09
N TYR A 103 13.01 -0.36 -4.47
CA TYR A 103 12.65 -1.73 -4.18
C TYR A 103 13.22 -2.21 -2.85
N VAL A 104 12.57 -3.21 -2.28
CA VAL A 104 13.06 -3.97 -1.13
C VAL A 104 13.06 -5.44 -1.51
N HIS A 105 14.18 -6.11 -1.28
CA HIS A 105 14.37 -7.54 -1.52
C HIS A 105 14.59 -8.29 -0.21
N VAL A 106 14.02 -9.50 -0.09
CA VAL A 106 14.34 -10.43 0.99
C VAL A 106 14.53 -11.84 0.43
N THR A 107 15.68 -12.44 0.74
CA THR A 107 16.03 -13.81 0.37
C THR A 107 15.42 -14.84 1.34
N PRO A 108 15.39 -16.13 0.95
CA PRO A 108 14.97 -17.20 1.85
C PRO A 108 15.80 -17.37 3.11
N ALA A 109 17.11 -17.10 3.03
CA ALA A 109 18.00 -17.20 4.18
C ALA A 109 17.70 -16.11 5.21
N GLU A 110 17.57 -14.86 4.75
CA GLU A 110 17.25 -13.70 5.61
C GLU A 110 15.90 -13.87 6.29
N ALA A 111 14.85 -14.22 5.53
CA ALA A 111 13.52 -14.45 6.08
C ALA A 111 13.48 -15.59 7.11
N ARG A 112 14.28 -16.64 6.94
CA ARG A 112 14.34 -17.75 7.90
C ARG A 112 15.01 -17.31 9.20
N GLN A 113 16.00 -16.44 9.11
CA GLN A 113 16.78 -15.98 10.26
C GLN A 113 16.10 -14.84 11.04
N TYR A 114 15.53 -13.86 10.33
CA TYR A 114 15.00 -12.63 10.91
C TYR A 114 13.46 -12.55 10.86
N GLY A 115 12.81 -13.45 10.12
CA GLY A 115 11.40 -13.37 9.80
C GLY A 115 11.14 -12.52 8.56
N LEU A 116 9.96 -12.69 7.97
CA LEU A 116 9.51 -11.93 6.82
C LEU A 116 8.18 -11.27 7.15
N TYR A 117 8.12 -9.95 7.03
CA TYR A 117 6.97 -9.14 7.41
C TYR A 117 6.55 -8.25 6.24
N LEU A 118 5.26 -8.30 5.92
CA LEU A 118 4.59 -7.45 4.95
C LEU A 118 3.54 -6.63 5.71
N ASN A 119 3.69 -5.30 5.75
CA ASN A 119 2.85 -4.41 6.58
C ASN A 119 2.75 -4.85 8.05
N ASP A 120 3.87 -5.26 8.65
CA ASP A 120 3.94 -5.82 10.01
C ASP A 120 3.29 -7.21 10.19
N GLN A 121 2.63 -7.75 9.17
CA GLN A 121 2.11 -9.12 9.20
C GLN A 121 3.19 -10.11 8.77
N ARG A 122 3.46 -11.09 9.63
CA ARG A 122 4.40 -12.17 9.30
C ARG A 122 3.84 -13.06 8.18
N ILE A 123 4.64 -13.27 7.14
CA ILE A 123 4.32 -14.17 6.02
C ILE A 123 5.37 -15.27 5.91
N GLU A 124 4.97 -16.44 5.38
CA GLU A 124 5.84 -17.62 5.29
C GLU A 124 5.73 -18.27 3.90
N PRO A 125 6.36 -17.69 2.86
CA PRO A 125 6.32 -18.22 1.49
C PRO A 125 6.61 -19.72 1.37
N HIS A 126 7.59 -20.21 2.14
CA HIS A 126 7.99 -21.62 2.18
C HIS A 126 6.90 -22.60 2.65
N LYS A 127 5.80 -22.12 3.26
CA LYS A 127 4.67 -22.96 3.71
C LYS A 127 3.52 -23.00 2.69
N ASN A 128 3.69 -22.42 1.51
CA ASN A 128 2.65 -22.35 0.46
C ASN A 128 1.30 -21.78 0.95
N ASN A 129 1.32 -20.91 1.96
CA ASN A 129 0.12 -20.29 2.53
C ASN A 129 -0.17 -18.89 1.95
N LEU A 130 0.67 -18.40 1.03
CA LEU A 130 0.54 -17.05 0.49
C LEU A 130 -0.82 -16.79 -0.15
N ALA A 131 -1.42 -17.79 -0.82
CA ALA A 131 -2.74 -17.63 -1.41
C ALA A 131 -3.85 -17.33 -0.38
N GLN A 132 -3.68 -17.76 0.87
CA GLN A 132 -4.63 -17.46 1.96
C GLN A 132 -4.52 -16.01 2.45
N ILE A 133 -3.36 -15.37 2.23
CA ILE A 133 -3.03 -14.04 2.74
C ILE A 133 -3.13 -12.98 1.63
N LEU A 134 -2.74 -13.35 0.41
CA LEU A 134 -2.62 -12.46 -0.75
C LEU A 134 -3.70 -12.72 -1.81
N GLY A 135 -4.44 -13.83 -1.72
CA GLY A 135 -5.39 -14.24 -2.76
C GLY A 135 -4.70 -14.86 -3.97
N THR A 136 -5.32 -14.74 -5.14
CA THR A 136 -4.72 -15.20 -6.40
C THR A 136 -3.71 -14.17 -6.93
N PRO A 137 -2.60 -14.61 -7.55
CA PRO A 137 -1.72 -13.69 -8.26
C PRO A 137 -2.45 -12.93 -9.37
N ASP A 138 -2.03 -11.69 -9.61
CA ASP A 138 -2.46 -10.88 -10.75
C ASP A 138 -1.71 -11.29 -12.02
N PHE A 139 -0.45 -11.70 -11.89
CA PHE A 139 0.36 -12.29 -12.96
C PHE A 139 1.12 -13.52 -12.49
N VAL A 140 1.26 -14.51 -13.38
CA VAL A 140 1.97 -15.76 -13.14
C VAL A 140 3.02 -15.91 -14.23
N ALA A 141 4.29 -16.01 -13.83
CA ALA A 141 5.44 -16.16 -14.71
C ALA A 141 6.26 -17.41 -14.34
N GLU A 142 7.22 -17.79 -15.18
CA GLU A 142 8.09 -18.94 -14.92
C GLU A 142 8.88 -18.76 -13.62
N ASP A 143 9.38 -17.55 -13.37
CA ASP A 143 10.25 -17.18 -12.27
C ASP A 143 9.51 -16.70 -11.02
N GLY A 144 8.17 -16.65 -11.04
CA GLY A 144 7.42 -16.17 -9.88
C GLY A 144 5.97 -15.81 -10.13
N ASP A 145 5.33 -15.39 -9.04
CA ASP A 145 3.96 -14.88 -9.02
C ASP A 145 3.98 -13.41 -8.58
N VAL A 146 3.21 -12.56 -9.25
CA VAL A 146 3.11 -11.12 -8.96
C VAL A 146 1.72 -10.80 -8.44
N TYR A 147 1.68 -10.05 -7.34
CA TYR A 147 0.48 -9.52 -6.71
C TYR A 147 0.53 -8.00 -6.78
N MET A 148 -0.60 -7.37 -7.10
CA MET A 148 -0.73 -5.92 -7.27
C MET A 148 -1.71 -5.36 -6.24
N ARG A 149 -1.33 -4.25 -5.59
CA ARG A 149 -2.24 -3.46 -4.75
C ARG A 149 -2.03 -1.98 -5.06
N GLY A 150 -2.92 -1.42 -5.87
CA GLY A 150 -2.72 -0.08 -6.42
C GLY A 150 -1.55 -0.07 -7.39
N SER A 151 -0.62 0.86 -7.21
CA SER A 151 0.64 0.92 -7.98
C SER A 151 1.73 0.02 -7.41
N THR A 152 1.57 -0.55 -6.21
CA THR A 152 2.62 -1.34 -5.59
C THR A 152 2.50 -2.82 -5.96
N ALA A 153 3.65 -3.42 -6.29
CA ALA A 153 3.77 -4.81 -6.66
C ALA A 153 4.55 -5.60 -5.61
N LEU A 154 4.13 -6.85 -5.40
CA LEU A 154 4.87 -7.85 -4.64
C LEU A 154 5.15 -9.02 -5.58
N LYS A 155 6.44 -9.30 -5.84
CA LYS A 155 6.84 -10.46 -6.65
C LYS A 155 7.41 -11.54 -5.75
N ILE A 156 6.85 -12.73 -5.82
CA ILE A 156 7.32 -13.91 -5.12
C ILE A 156 8.11 -14.75 -6.12
N TYR A 157 9.43 -14.79 -5.97
CA TYR A 157 10.29 -15.56 -6.85
C TYR A 157 10.25 -17.04 -6.52
N ARG A 158 10.29 -17.86 -7.56
CA ARG A 158 10.47 -19.30 -7.45
C ARG A 158 11.51 -19.78 -8.44
N ASN A 159 12.29 -20.76 -8.02
CA ASN A 159 13.17 -21.49 -8.91
C ASN A 159 12.32 -22.25 -9.94
N SER A 160 12.54 -22.01 -11.24
CA SER A 160 11.67 -22.57 -12.29
C SER A 160 11.75 -24.09 -12.43
N GLN A 161 12.82 -24.72 -11.92
CA GLN A 161 13.02 -26.15 -12.00
C GLN A 161 12.42 -26.89 -10.79
N SER A 162 12.67 -26.38 -9.58
CA SER A 162 12.23 -27.02 -8.33
C SER A 162 10.89 -26.50 -7.82
N GLY A 163 10.48 -25.31 -8.25
CA GLY A 163 9.33 -24.59 -7.69
C GLY A 163 9.59 -24.03 -6.29
N GLU A 164 10.80 -24.18 -5.74
CA GLU A 164 11.14 -23.65 -4.43
C GLU A 164 11.17 -22.13 -4.43
N TRP A 165 10.72 -21.54 -3.33
CA TRP A 165 10.74 -20.09 -3.12
C TRP A 165 12.17 -19.56 -3.09
N ASP A 166 12.44 -18.53 -3.90
CA ASP A 166 13.78 -17.99 -4.15
C ASP A 166 13.97 -16.55 -3.67
N GLY A 167 12.88 -15.86 -3.28
CA GLY A 167 12.94 -14.51 -2.76
C GLY A 167 11.64 -13.74 -2.92
N ILE A 168 11.62 -12.51 -2.44
CA ILE A 168 10.46 -11.62 -2.53
C ILE A 168 10.90 -10.18 -2.73
N ASP A 169 10.25 -9.50 -3.67
CA ASP A 169 10.42 -8.05 -3.87
C ASP A 169 9.14 -7.30 -3.59
N LEU A 170 9.30 -6.13 -2.96
CA LEU A 170 8.33 -5.04 -2.96
C LEU A 170 8.88 -3.93 -3.86
N PHE A 171 8.10 -3.46 -4.84
CA PHE A 171 8.51 -2.41 -5.78
C PHE A 171 7.31 -1.66 -6.37
N ASP A 172 7.58 -0.54 -7.04
CA ASP A 172 6.55 0.18 -7.81
C ASP A 172 6.28 -0.57 -9.11
N GLY A 173 5.05 -1.05 -9.30
CA GLY A 173 4.66 -1.74 -10.53
C GLY A 173 4.67 -0.86 -11.78
N ASN A 174 4.85 0.45 -11.63
CA ASN A 174 5.02 1.39 -12.73
C ASN A 174 6.49 1.72 -13.04
N SER A 175 7.46 1.27 -12.22
CA SER A 175 8.88 1.44 -12.54
C SER A 175 9.28 0.43 -13.62
N SER A 176 9.62 0.95 -14.81
CA SER A 176 9.99 0.20 -16.01
C SER A 176 11.47 0.29 -16.32
#